data_AF-A0A4P8PRS1-F1
#
_entry.id   AF-A0A4P8PRS1-F1
#
_cell.length_a   1.000
_cell.length_b   1.000
_cell.length_c   1.000
_cell.angle_alpha   90.00
_cell.angle_beta   90.00
_cell.angle_gamma   90.00
#
_symmetry.space_group_name_H-M   'P 1'
#
loop_
_entity.id
_entity.type
_entity.pdbx_description
1 polymer ?
#
loop_
_entity_poly.entity_id
_entity_poly.type
_entity_poly.pdbx_seq_one_letter_code
_entity_poly.pdbx_strand_id
1 'polypeptide(L)' 'MDQLANWWDGTELWIAGLPFIPQVVLVLAVMIPVCFGIAWLLDRVLSAVFAAVGRAESVDAGVRSDVHTELEGS' A
#
# COMPACT_ATOMS: atom_id res chain seq x y z
N MET A 1 2.26 12.21 -28.19
CA MET A 1 1.39 11.92 -27.04
C MET A 1 -0.01 11.49 -27.47
N ASP A 2 -0.35 11.69 -28.75
CA ASP A 2 -1.67 11.43 -29.34
C ASP A 2 -1.99 9.94 -29.53
N GLN A 3 -0.97 9.08 -29.63
CA GLN A 3 -1.17 7.65 -29.81
C GLN A 3 -1.83 7.00 -28.58
N LEU A 4 -1.44 7.43 -27.37
CA LEU A 4 -2.06 6.96 -26.14
C LEU A 4 -3.47 7.53 -25.98
N ALA A 5 -3.67 8.79 -26.35
CA ALA A 5 -4.97 9.45 -26.32
C ALA A 5 -5.97 8.79 -27.28
N ASN A 6 -5.58 8.47 -28.51
CA ASN A 6 -6.45 7.77 -29.48
C ASN A 6 -6.78 6.33 -29.04
N TRP A 7 -5.83 5.63 -28.41
CA TRP A 7 -6.11 4.29 -27.88
C TRP A 7 -7.05 4.33 -26.66
N TRP A 8 -6.88 5.33 -25.80
CA TRP A 8 -7.76 5.58 -24.66
C TRP A 8 -9.16 5.99 -25.11
N ASP A 9 -9.29 6.89 -26.08
CA ASP A 9 -10.57 7.31 -26.68
C ASP A 9 -11.36 6.11 -27.25
N GLY A 10 -10.69 5.22 -27.99
CA GLY A 10 -11.31 3.98 -28.46
C GLY A 10 -11.72 3.03 -27.32
N THR A 11 -10.98 3.05 -26.21
CA THR A 11 -11.31 2.27 -25.00
C THR A 11 -12.52 2.86 -24.28
N GLU A 12 -12.59 4.19 -24.14
CA GLU A 12 -13.76 4.91 -23.59
C GLU A 12 -15.01 4.63 -24.42
N LEU A 13 -14.90 4.67 -25.75
CA LEU A 13 -16.02 4.36 -26.65
C LEU A 13 -16.48 2.92 -26.54
N TRP A 14 -15.54 1.97 -26.41
CA TRP A 14 -15.88 0.57 -26.19
C TRP A 14 -16.63 0.38 -24.86
N ILE A 15 -16.09 0.93 -23.76
CA ILE A 15 -16.68 0.83 -22.41
C ILE A 15 -18.06 1.50 -22.36
N ALA A 16 -18.19 2.69 -22.93
CA ALA A 16 -19.45 3.44 -22.97
C ALA A 16 -20.50 2.79 -23.90
N GLY A 17 -20.05 2.02 -24.90
CA GLY A 17 -20.91 1.26 -25.80
C GLY A 17 -21.48 -0.02 -25.20
N LEU A 18 -21.02 -0.47 -24.01
CA LEU A 18 -21.57 -1.65 -23.35
C LEU A 18 -22.93 -1.36 -22.71
N PRO A 19 -23.85 -2.34 -22.66
CA PRO A 19 -25.06 -2.25 -21.85
C PRO A 19 -24.75 -2.28 -20.35
N PHE A 20 -25.71 -1.86 -19.52
CA PHE A 20 -25.51 -1.63 -18.08
C PHE A 20 -24.89 -2.81 -17.31
N ILE A 21 -25.35 -4.05 -17.55
CA ILE A 21 -24.88 -5.22 -16.80
C ILE A 21 -23.37 -5.49 -16.99
N PRO A 22 -22.86 -5.67 -18.21
CA PRO A 22 -21.43 -5.89 -18.39
C PRO A 22 -20.58 -4.68 -17.98
N GLN A 23 -21.10 -3.44 -18.03
CA GLN A 23 -20.41 -2.26 -17.50
C GLN A 23 -20.21 -2.36 -15.98
N VAL A 24 -21.25 -2.73 -15.23
CA VAL A 24 -21.16 -2.94 -13.77
C VAL A 24 -20.22 -4.10 -13.44
N VAL A 25 -20.27 -5.20 -14.19
CA VAL A 25 -19.35 -6.33 -14.00
C VAL A 25 -17.91 -5.90 -14.23
N LEU A 26 -17.63 -5.13 -15.28
CA LEU A 26 -16.28 -4.64 -15.57
C LEU A 26 -15.79 -3.69 -14.48
N VAL A 27 -16.64 -2.77 -14.02
CA VAL A 27 -16.34 -1.89 -12.89
C VAL A 27 -16.01 -2.70 -11.64
N LEU A 28 -16.83 -3.69 -11.28
CA LEU A 28 -16.56 -4.54 -10.11
C LEU A 28 -15.27 -5.34 -10.29
N ALA A 29 -15.03 -5.91 -11.48
CA ALA A 29 -13.84 -6.67 -11.79
C ALA A 29 -12.55 -5.85 -11.68
N VAL A 30 -12.61 -4.53 -11.92
CA VAL A 30 -11.47 -3.61 -11.74
C VAL A 30 -11.41 -3.04 -10.32
N MET A 31 -12.55 -2.62 -9.76
CA MET A 31 -12.61 -1.96 -8.46
C MET A 31 -12.23 -2.91 -7.32
N ILE A 32 -12.68 -4.16 -7.35
CA ILE A 32 -12.36 -5.17 -6.32
C ILE A 32 -10.84 -5.38 -6.17
N PRO A 33 -10.08 -5.71 -7.23
CA PRO A 33 -8.64 -5.87 -7.11
C PRO A 33 -7.92 -4.56 -6.79
N VAL A 34 -8.42 -3.41 -7.25
CA VAL A 34 -7.85 -2.10 -6.86
C VAL A 34 -8.00 -1.86 -5.36
N CYS A 35 -9.21 -2.04 -4.82
CA CYS A 35 -9.45 -1.95 -3.38
C CYS A 35 -8.60 -2.94 -2.59
N PHE A 36 -8.51 -4.19 -3.05
CA PHE A 36 -7.67 -5.20 -2.43
C PHE A 36 -6.19 -4.81 -2.46
N GLY A 37 -5.70 -4.31 -3.60
CA GLY A 37 -4.32 -3.84 -3.76
C GLY A 37 -4.00 -2.66 -2.85
N ILE A 38 -4.92 -1.70 -2.73
CA ILE A 38 -4.78 -0.56 -1.81
C ILE A 38 -4.78 -1.03 -0.36
N ALA A 39 -5.72 -1.89 0.05
CA ALA A 39 -5.76 -2.45 1.39
C ALA A 39 -4.47 -3.18 1.73
N TRP A 40 -4.02 -4.06 0.83
CA TRP A 40 -2.76 -4.79 0.98
C TRP A 40 -1.54 -3.87 1.09
N LEU A 41 -1.50 -2.80 0.28
CA LEU A 41 -0.43 -1.81 0.34
C LEU A 41 -0.43 -1.07 1.67
N LEU A 42 -1.60 -0.65 2.14
CA LEU A 42 -1.75 0.02 3.44
C LEU A 42 -1.30 -0.91 4.58
N ASP A 43 -1.75 -2.17 4.59
CA ASP A 43 -1.32 -3.16 5.58
C ASP A 43 0.20 -3.37 5.57
N ARG A 44 0.80 -3.41 4.37
CA ARG A 44 2.24 -3.57 4.21
C ARG A 44 3.02 -2.37 4.72
N VAL A 45 2.54 -1.16 4.45
CA VAL A 45 3.12 0.11 4.91
C VAL A 45 2.98 0.20 6.44
N LEU A 46 1.80 -0.08 6.97
CA LEU A 46 1.52 -0.01 8.41
C LEU A 46 2.39 -1.01 9.18
N SER A 47 2.51 -2.24 8.67
CA SER A 47 3.40 -3.26 9.22
C SER A 47 4.88 -2.83 9.19
N ALA A 48 5.32 -2.20 8.09
CA ALA A 48 6.69 -1.70 7.98
C ALA A 48 6.97 -0.56 8.97
N VAL A 49 6.01 0.34 9.16
CA VAL A 49 6.11 1.45 10.12
C VAL A 49 6.14 0.92 11.55
N PHE A 50 5.24 0.01 11.93
CA PHE A 50 5.25 -0.58 13.27
C PHE A 50 6.54 -1.38 13.54
N ALA A 51 7.04 -2.14 12.56
CA ALA A 51 8.31 -2.84 12.69
C ALA A 51 9.50 -1.88 12.86
N ALA A 52 9.48 -0.72 12.20
CA ALA A 52 10.51 0.30 12.37
C ALA A 52 10.45 0.96 13.76
N VAL A 53 9.24 1.29 14.25
CA VAL A 53 9.03 1.88 15.58
C VAL A 53 9.45 0.91 16.69
N GLY A 54 9.01 -0.36 16.63
CA GLY A 54 9.42 -1.37 17.62
C GLY A 54 10.93 -1.64 17.63
N ARG A 55 11.60 -1.48 16.48
CA ARG A 55 13.06 -1.54 16.42
C ARG A 55 13.73 -0.35 17.11
N ALA A 56 13.14 0.84 17.06
CA ALA A 56 13.69 2.02 17.73
C ALA A 56 13.63 1.88 19.25
N GLU A 57 12.52 1.34 19.78
CA GLU A 57 12.35 1.13 21.22
C GLU A 57 13.30 0.07 21.79
N SER A 58 13.53 -1.02 21.04
CA SER A 58 14.48 -2.07 21.45
C SER A 58 15.94 -1.62 21.42
N VAL A 59 16.32 -0.75 20.48
CA VAL A 59 17.67 -0.14 20.44
C VAL A 59 17.86 0.81 21.63
N ASP A 60 16.87 1.64 21.95
CA ASP A 60 16.93 2.55 23.12
C ASP A 60 16.99 1.79 24.45
N ALA A 61 16.22 0.71 24.58
CA ALA A 61 16.26 -0.15 25.77
C ALA A 61 17.62 -0.85 25.96
N GLY A 62 18.27 -1.28 24.87
CA GLY A 62 19.61 -1.84 24.89
C GLY A 62 20.65 -0.83 25.38
N VAL A 63 20.66 0.37 24.78
CA VAL A 63 21.59 1.45 25.17
C VAL A 63 21.44 1.82 26.65
N ARG A 64 20.20 1.89 27.17
CA ARG A 64 19.95 2.19 28.59
C ARG A 64 20.43 1.07 29.53
N SER A 65 20.37 -0.19 29.09
CA SER A 65 20.86 -1.33 29.88
C SER A 65 22.40 -1.35 29.96
N ASP A 66 23.09 -1.11 28.85
CA ASP A 66 24.57 -1.04 28.81
C ASP A 66 25.10 0.06 29.74
N VAL A 67 24.48 1.23 29.73
CA VAL A 67 24.84 2.35 30.62
C VAL A 67 24.64 1.99 32.10
N HIS A 68 23.57 1.29 32.45
CA HIS A 68 23.34 0.88 33.85
C HIS A 68 24.40 -0.12 34.33
N THR A 69 24.79 -1.07 33.47
CA THR A 69 25.84 -2.04 33.80
C THR A 69 27.23 -1.41 33.93
N GLU A 70 27.52 -0.34 33.20
CA GLU A 70 28.80 0.36 33.28
C GLU A 70 28.91 1.23 34.54
N LEU A 71 27.78 1.70 35.08
CA LEU A 71 27.71 2.49 36.32
C LEU A 71 27.75 1.65 37.61
N GLU A 72 27.25 0.40 37.58
CA GLU A 72 27.35 -0.54 38.71
C GLU A 72 28.72 -1.22 38.82
N GLY A 73 29.50 -1.23 37.74
CA GLY A 73 30.80 -1.91 37.66
C GLY A 73 32.03 -1.05 38.00
N SER A 74 31.85 0.25 38.25
CA SER A 74 32.93 1.21 38.56
C SER A 74 32.96 1.64 40.01
#